data_AF-A0A7W0Z5I0-F1
#
_entry.id   AF-A0A7W0Z5I0-F1
#
_cell.length_a   1.000
_cell.length_b   1.000
_cell.length_c   1.000
_cell.angle_alpha   90.00
_cell.angle_beta   90.00
_cell.angle_gamma   90.00
#
_symmetry.space_group_name_H-M   'P 1'
#
loop_
_entity.id
_entity.type
_entity.pdbx_description
1 polymer ?
#
loop_
_entity_poly.entity_id
_entity_poly.type
_entity_poly.pdbx_seq_one_letter_code
_entity_poly.pdbx_strand_id
1 'polypeptide(L)'
;MTTIFSFAKPSSYISMEASDAVTAALDNATFAPAIGDLPVGRDDSAFSPIERLFPIANGPTGKDNPQRQGLNSAVLREGDPLHVIGGIPTVSNDYSPAWDLNLGYWTQDAIDKGYRARIIDEFQYLDLVRGGFITGPDGAPFGSTGIVVNCPIVIRFL
;
A
#
# COMPACT_ATOMS: atom_id res chain seq x y z
N MET A 1 6.59 14.00 2.57
CA MET A 1 6.79 12.83 3.47
C MET A 1 5.42 12.33 3.83
N THR A 2 5.22 11.03 3.67
CA THR A 2 3.92 10.39 3.83
C THR A 2 4.04 9.27 4.86
N THR A 3 3.04 9.13 5.72
CA THR A 3 2.98 8.09 6.76
C THR A 3 2.58 6.74 6.17
N ILE A 4 3.25 5.68 6.62
CA ILE A 4 3.02 4.29 6.24
C ILE A 4 3.11 3.38 7.47
N PHE A 5 2.55 2.18 7.42
CA PHE A 5 2.70 1.17 8.45
C PHE A 5 3.50 -0.04 7.96
N SER A 6 4.41 -0.54 8.79
CA SER A 6 5.15 -1.79 8.59
C SER A 6 5.16 -2.54 9.92
N PHE A 7 4.75 -3.82 9.93
CA PHE A 7 4.58 -4.62 11.15
C PHE A 7 3.81 -3.90 12.28
N ALA A 8 2.67 -3.27 11.94
CA ALA A 8 1.85 -2.45 12.84
C ALA A 8 2.53 -1.21 13.43
N LYS A 9 3.73 -0.84 12.96
CA LYS A 9 4.47 0.35 13.43
C LYS A 9 4.43 1.46 12.38
N PRO A 10 4.18 2.72 12.80
CA PRO A 10 4.21 3.84 11.87
C PRO A 10 5.64 4.14 11.41
N SER A 11 5.79 4.56 10.17
CA SER A 11 7.02 5.04 9.53
C SER A 11 6.69 6.17 8.54
N SER A 12 7.71 6.86 8.03
CA SER A 12 7.55 7.84 6.94
C SER A 12 8.42 7.49 5.75
N TYR A 13 7.89 7.71 4.56
CA TYR A 13 8.61 7.58 3.29
C TYR A 13 8.51 8.86 2.45
N ILE A 14 9.28 8.89 1.37
CA ILE A 14 9.17 9.89 0.30
C ILE A 14 8.93 9.18 -1.02
N SER A 15 8.01 9.69 -1.83
CA SER A 15 7.81 9.20 -3.20
C SER A 15 8.84 9.86 -4.12
N MET A 16 9.56 9.05 -4.90
CA MET A 16 10.55 9.54 -5.87
C MET A 16 10.11 9.27 -7.30
N GLU A 17 9.81 8.02 -7.64
CA GLU A 17 9.41 7.59 -8.97
C GLU A 17 8.20 6.64 -8.97
N ALA A 18 7.44 6.63 -10.06
CA ALA A 18 6.39 5.63 -10.32
C ALA A 18 6.38 5.21 -11.80
N SER A 19 6.10 3.92 -12.06
CA SER A 19 6.01 3.36 -13.41
C SER A 19 4.71 3.72 -14.14
N ASP A 20 3.69 4.14 -13.41
CA ASP A 20 2.38 4.53 -13.92
C ASP A 20 2.15 6.05 -13.79
N ALA A 21 1.56 6.66 -14.81
CA ALA A 21 1.40 8.12 -14.89
C ALA A 21 0.39 8.66 -13.87
N VAL A 22 -0.69 7.91 -13.59
CA VAL A 22 -1.69 8.32 -12.59
C VAL A 22 -1.10 8.24 -11.20
N THR A 23 -0.39 7.16 -10.90
CA THR A 23 0.32 6.95 -9.64
C THR A 23 1.37 8.04 -9.41
N ALA A 24 2.18 8.36 -10.44
CA ALA A 24 3.14 9.47 -10.37
C ALA A 24 2.47 10.81 -10.04
N ALA A 25 1.31 11.09 -10.64
CA ALA A 25 0.57 12.33 -10.38
C ALA A 25 -0.03 12.38 -8.96
N LEU A 26 -0.56 11.26 -8.46
CA LEU A 26 -1.14 11.17 -7.11
C LEU A 26 -0.07 11.35 -6.02
N ASP A 27 1.11 10.78 -6.23
CA ASP A 27 2.21 10.81 -5.28
C ASP A 27 3.11 12.05 -5.41
N ASN A 28 2.86 12.89 -6.42
CA ASN A 28 3.76 13.99 -6.81
C ASN A 28 5.22 13.49 -7.03
N ALA A 29 5.33 12.36 -7.72
CA ALA A 29 6.57 11.65 -8.03
C ALA A 29 6.95 11.84 -9.51
N THR A 30 8.20 11.49 -9.85
CA THR A 30 8.66 11.47 -11.23
C THR A 30 8.05 10.28 -11.97
N PHE A 31 7.44 10.52 -13.12
CA PHE A 31 7.00 9.44 -13.99
C PHE A 31 8.21 8.76 -14.65
N ALA A 32 8.47 7.50 -14.30
CA ALA A 32 9.62 6.72 -14.76
C ALA A 32 9.16 5.33 -15.23
N PRO A 33 8.59 5.20 -16.44
CA PRO A 33 7.95 3.96 -16.89
C PRO A 33 8.90 2.73 -16.90
N ALA A 34 10.21 2.95 -17.09
CA ALA A 34 11.21 1.89 -17.12
C ALA A 34 11.32 1.09 -15.80
N ILE A 35 10.91 1.65 -14.65
CA ILE A 35 10.91 0.89 -13.39
C ILE A 35 9.81 -0.18 -13.37
N GLY A 36 8.85 -0.12 -14.29
CA GLY A 36 7.83 -1.16 -14.48
C GLY A 36 8.37 -2.46 -15.10
N ASP A 37 9.61 -2.46 -15.61
CA ASP A 37 10.26 -3.68 -16.15
C ASP A 37 10.82 -4.58 -15.03
N LEU A 38 10.75 -4.16 -13.77
CA LEU A 38 11.18 -4.97 -12.64
C LEU A 38 10.28 -6.21 -12.48
N PRO A 39 10.84 -7.39 -12.15
CA PRO A 39 10.03 -8.58 -11.91
C PRO A 39 9.13 -8.39 -10.68
N VAL A 40 7.83 -8.50 -10.89
CA VAL A 40 6.77 -8.33 -9.86
C VAL A 40 6.10 -9.65 -9.45
N GLY A 41 5.17 -9.59 -8.48
CA GLY A 41 4.39 -10.75 -8.04
C GLY A 41 5.15 -11.71 -7.12
N ARG A 42 6.29 -11.27 -6.61
CA ARG A 42 7.06 -11.94 -5.56
C ARG A 42 7.11 -11.02 -4.34
N ASP A 43 7.35 -11.61 -3.18
CA ASP A 43 7.78 -10.85 -2.03
C ASP A 43 9.26 -10.52 -2.11
N ASP A 44 9.77 -9.76 -1.15
CA ASP A 44 11.17 -9.38 -0.93
C ASP A 44 12.14 -10.57 -0.62
N SER A 45 11.76 -11.77 -1.04
CA SER A 45 12.56 -13.00 -1.06
C SER A 45 13.87 -12.89 -1.86
N ALA A 46 14.80 -13.84 -1.62
CA ALA A 46 16.08 -13.90 -2.33
C ALA A 46 15.91 -13.74 -3.87
N PHE A 47 16.64 -12.76 -4.43
CA PHE A 47 16.61 -12.36 -5.85
C PHE A 47 15.35 -11.60 -6.31
N SER A 48 14.46 -11.21 -5.40
CA SER A 48 13.40 -10.25 -5.68
C SER A 48 13.92 -8.82 -5.49
N PRO A 49 13.71 -7.90 -6.45
CA PRO A 49 14.07 -6.50 -6.31
C PRO A 49 12.95 -5.67 -5.68
N ILE A 50 11.81 -6.28 -5.31
CA ILE A 50 10.61 -5.57 -4.86
C ILE A 50 10.18 -5.97 -3.45
N GLU A 51 9.55 -5.03 -2.78
CA GLU A 51 8.74 -5.21 -1.57
C GLU A 51 7.25 -5.02 -1.92
N ARG A 52 6.32 -5.62 -1.18
CA ARG A 52 4.88 -5.47 -1.45
C ARG A 52 4.30 -4.25 -0.75
N LEU A 53 3.69 -3.36 -1.53
CA LEU A 53 2.90 -2.25 -1.03
C LEU A 53 1.41 -2.61 -1.09
N PHE A 54 0.71 -2.40 0.02
CA PHE A 54 -0.69 -2.76 0.21
C PHE A 54 -1.56 -1.51 0.39
N PRO A 55 -1.83 -0.73 -0.68
CA PRO A 55 -2.80 0.33 -0.61
C PRO A 55 -4.24 -0.22 -0.56
N ILE A 56 -5.13 0.53 0.08
CA ILE A 56 -6.57 0.31 0.01
C ILE A 56 -7.18 1.47 -0.77
N ALA A 57 -7.97 1.18 -1.80
CA ALA A 57 -8.65 2.21 -2.57
C ALA A 57 -9.81 2.84 -1.77
N ASN A 58 -10.71 2.01 -1.26
CA ASN A 58 -12.03 2.39 -0.74
C ASN A 58 -12.18 2.27 0.79
N GLY A 59 -11.10 2.54 1.54
CA GLY A 59 -11.07 2.47 2.99
C GLY A 59 -11.96 3.51 3.69
N PRO A 60 -12.04 3.50 5.03
CA PRO A 60 -12.84 4.48 5.76
C PRO A 60 -12.42 5.92 5.45
N THR A 61 -13.39 6.82 5.30
CA THR A 61 -13.20 8.27 5.12
C THR A 61 -13.72 9.06 6.32
N GLY A 62 -13.54 10.38 6.30
CA GLY A 62 -13.87 11.33 7.35
C GLY A 62 -12.60 11.85 8.03
N LYS A 63 -12.37 13.17 7.98
CA LYS A 63 -11.18 13.82 8.57
C LYS A 63 -11.00 13.52 10.07
N ASP A 64 -12.11 13.44 10.80
CA ASP A 64 -12.14 13.15 12.25
C ASP A 64 -12.32 11.65 12.55
N ASN A 65 -12.38 10.79 11.52
CA ASN A 65 -12.52 9.35 11.70
C ASN A 65 -11.17 8.74 12.09
N PRO A 66 -11.02 8.18 13.32
CA PRO A 66 -9.77 7.55 13.73
C PRO A 66 -9.41 6.31 12.92
N GLN A 67 -10.37 5.72 12.20
CA GLN A 67 -10.18 4.59 11.29
C GLN A 67 -9.91 5.01 9.84
N ARG A 68 -9.80 6.32 9.53
CA ARG A 68 -9.58 6.80 8.17
C ARG A 68 -8.38 6.12 7.52
N GLN A 69 -8.54 5.64 6.29
CA GLN A 69 -7.48 5.05 5.48
C GLN A 69 -7.87 5.00 4.00
N GLY A 70 -6.87 5.04 3.13
CA GLY A 70 -7.00 4.66 1.74
C GLY A 70 -6.95 5.82 0.76
N LEU A 71 -6.83 5.49 -0.51
CA LEU A 71 -6.65 6.45 -1.60
C LEU A 71 -7.81 7.45 -1.67
N ASN A 72 -9.05 6.98 -1.48
CA ASN A 72 -10.22 7.87 -1.45
C ASN A 72 -10.07 8.98 -0.39
N SER A 73 -9.58 8.65 0.80
CA SER A 73 -9.40 9.64 1.87
C SER A 73 -8.29 10.65 1.55
N ALA A 74 -7.23 10.23 0.85
CA ALA A 74 -6.16 11.10 0.39
C ALA A 74 -6.64 12.05 -0.72
N VAL A 75 -7.39 11.54 -1.70
CA VAL A 75 -8.00 12.34 -2.78
C VAL A 75 -8.98 13.37 -2.22
N LEU A 76 -9.74 13.02 -1.18
CA LEU A 76 -10.63 13.92 -0.44
C LEU A 76 -9.87 14.93 0.45
N ARG A 77 -8.53 14.91 0.46
CA ARG A 77 -7.66 15.77 1.28
C ARG A 77 -7.88 15.63 2.78
N GLU A 78 -8.21 14.43 3.23
CA GLU A 78 -8.42 14.15 4.66
C GLU A 78 -7.09 13.90 5.37
N GLY A 79 -6.03 13.50 4.65
CA GLY A 79 -4.68 13.25 5.15
C GLY A 79 -3.97 12.16 4.35
N ASP A 80 -2.89 11.62 4.91
CA ASP A 80 -2.14 10.52 4.27
C ASP A 80 -3.03 9.28 4.03
N PRO A 81 -2.77 8.50 2.97
CA PRO A 81 -3.54 7.30 2.67
C PRO A 81 -3.26 6.14 3.62
N LEU A 82 -2.18 6.21 4.43
CA LEU A 82 -1.81 5.26 5.47
C LEU A 82 -1.68 3.82 4.93
N HIS A 83 -0.85 3.64 3.90
CA HIS A 83 -0.60 2.32 3.32
C HIS A 83 0.06 1.36 4.32
N VAL A 84 0.00 0.07 4.00
CA VAL A 84 0.75 -0.98 4.67
C VAL A 84 1.85 -1.47 3.73
N ILE A 85 3.00 -1.81 4.29
CA ILE A 85 4.14 -2.41 3.60
C ILE A 85 4.71 -3.55 4.46
N GLY A 86 5.40 -4.50 3.82
CA GLY A 86 6.17 -5.52 4.50
C GLY A 86 7.46 -4.98 5.10
N GLY A 87 8.59 -5.52 4.65
CA GLY A 87 9.93 -5.27 5.15
C GLY A 87 10.38 -3.82 5.10
N ILE A 88 11.03 -3.37 6.18
CA ILE A 88 11.75 -2.09 6.23
C ILE A 88 13.11 -2.28 6.91
N PRO A 89 14.10 -1.40 6.66
CA PRO A 89 15.41 -1.55 7.28
C PRO A 89 15.28 -1.67 8.79
N THR A 90 16.05 -2.59 9.39
CA THR A 90 16.12 -2.91 10.84
C THR A 90 14.96 -3.71 11.44
N VAL A 91 13.82 -3.82 10.76
CA VAL A 91 12.75 -4.73 11.16
C VAL A 91 12.89 -6.06 10.43
N SER A 92 13.38 -5.99 9.20
CA SER A 92 13.63 -7.15 8.35
C SER A 92 14.90 -6.93 7.51
N ASN A 93 15.43 -8.01 6.91
CA ASN A 93 16.70 -8.00 6.15
C ASN A 93 16.51 -7.86 4.63
N ASP A 94 15.26 -7.79 4.21
CA ASP A 94 14.77 -8.02 2.87
C ASP A 94 14.21 -6.74 2.20
N TYR A 95 14.24 -5.60 2.90
CA TYR A 95 13.83 -4.30 2.38
C TYR A 95 14.34 -3.94 0.96
N SER A 96 13.39 -3.54 0.11
CA SER A 96 13.62 -2.80 -1.14
C SER A 96 12.92 -1.43 -1.12
N PRO A 97 13.52 -0.35 -1.66
CA PRO A 97 12.80 0.90 -1.90
C PRO A 97 11.88 0.83 -3.12
N ALA A 98 12.02 -0.18 -3.99
CA ALA A 98 11.12 -0.44 -5.11
C ALA A 98 9.95 -1.32 -4.64
N TRP A 99 8.73 -0.82 -4.76
CA TRP A 99 7.55 -1.46 -4.20
C TRP A 99 6.54 -1.83 -5.29
N ASP A 100 6.10 -3.09 -5.26
CA ASP A 100 5.04 -3.63 -6.11
C ASP A 100 3.67 -3.33 -5.49
N LEU A 101 2.88 -2.57 -6.23
CA LEU A 101 1.58 -2.09 -5.78
C LEU A 101 0.54 -3.22 -5.88
N ASN A 102 0.07 -3.71 -4.74
CA ASN A 102 -0.95 -4.73 -4.62
C ASN A 102 -2.26 -4.07 -4.13
N LEU A 103 -3.07 -3.56 -5.07
CA LEU A 103 -4.22 -2.71 -4.75
C LEU A 103 -5.42 -3.51 -4.24
N GLY A 104 -5.88 -3.18 -3.02
CA GLY A 104 -7.07 -3.80 -2.43
C GLY A 104 -8.30 -2.90 -2.37
N TYR A 105 -9.44 -3.58 -2.38
CA TYR A 105 -10.77 -3.02 -2.21
C TYR A 105 -11.51 -3.82 -1.14
N TRP A 106 -12.06 -3.14 -0.14
CA TRP A 106 -13.08 -3.71 0.72
C TRP A 106 -14.28 -4.13 -0.13
N THR A 107 -14.75 -5.36 0.05
CA THR A 107 -15.93 -5.86 -0.65
C THR A 107 -17.19 -5.16 -0.14
N GLN A 108 -18.22 -5.08 -0.99
CA GLN A 108 -19.49 -4.48 -0.58
C GLN A 108 -20.12 -5.22 0.60
N ASP A 109 -20.04 -6.55 0.63
CA ASP A 109 -20.51 -7.37 1.75
C ASP A 109 -19.78 -7.03 3.08
N ALA A 110 -18.46 -6.84 3.05
CA ALA A 110 -17.70 -6.41 4.22
C ALA A 110 -18.07 -5.00 4.68
N ILE A 111 -18.37 -4.10 3.73
CA ILE A 111 -18.84 -2.73 4.03
C ILE A 111 -20.22 -2.78 4.67
N ASP A 112 -21.16 -3.53 4.11
CA ASP A 112 -22.54 -3.65 4.60
C ASP A 112 -22.60 -4.26 6.01
N LYS A 113 -21.66 -5.17 6.32
CA LYS A 113 -21.49 -5.75 7.66
C LYS A 113 -20.73 -4.86 8.64
N GLY A 114 -20.23 -3.71 8.19
CA GLY A 114 -19.50 -2.76 9.03
C GLY A 114 -18.06 -3.17 9.38
N TYR A 115 -17.45 -4.09 8.61
CA TYR A 115 -16.08 -4.57 8.87
C TYR A 115 -14.99 -3.64 8.36
N ARG A 116 -15.34 -2.69 7.47
CA ARG A 116 -14.39 -1.74 6.88
C ARG A 116 -13.76 -0.85 7.98
N ALA A 117 -12.48 -1.08 8.24
CA ALA A 117 -11.68 -0.39 9.26
C ALA A 117 -10.25 -0.11 8.76
N ARG A 118 -9.44 0.59 9.56
CA ARG A 118 -8.02 0.77 9.27
C ARG A 118 -7.27 -0.56 9.43
N ILE A 119 -6.40 -0.85 8.48
CA ILE A 119 -5.47 -1.98 8.48
C ILE A 119 -4.07 -1.42 8.66
N ILE A 120 -3.30 -1.95 9.61
CA ILE A 120 -1.95 -1.44 9.92
C ILE A 120 -0.87 -2.51 9.80
N ASP A 121 -1.27 -3.74 9.52
CA ASP A 121 -0.38 -4.89 9.50
C ASP A 121 -0.60 -5.71 8.24
N GLU A 122 0.49 -6.21 7.66
CA GLU A 122 0.47 -6.97 6.43
C GLU A 122 -0.26 -8.31 6.62
N PHE A 123 0.01 -9.03 7.70
CA PHE A 123 -0.62 -10.32 7.94
C PHE A 123 -2.12 -10.16 8.18
N GLN A 124 -2.51 -9.11 8.90
CA GLN A 124 -3.92 -8.71 9.01
C GLN A 124 -4.54 -8.47 7.63
N TYR A 125 -3.85 -7.73 6.74
CA TYR A 125 -4.33 -7.48 5.38
C TYR A 125 -4.54 -8.78 4.61
N LEU A 126 -3.53 -9.66 4.61
CA LEU A 126 -3.57 -10.93 3.88
C LEU A 126 -4.61 -11.90 4.44
N ASP A 127 -4.90 -11.84 5.73
CA ASP A 127 -5.99 -12.62 6.34
C ASP A 127 -7.36 -12.09 5.92
N LEU A 128 -7.53 -10.77 5.80
CA LEU A 128 -8.76 -10.17 5.25
C LEU A 128 -8.95 -10.52 3.77
N VAL A 129 -7.88 -10.59 2.98
CA VAL A 129 -7.89 -11.10 1.61
C VAL A 129 -8.29 -12.58 1.57
N ARG A 130 -7.65 -13.43 2.37
CA ARG A 130 -7.98 -14.87 2.46
C ARG A 130 -9.42 -15.10 2.91
N GLY A 131 -9.95 -14.23 3.77
CA GLY A 131 -11.35 -14.24 4.21
C GLY A 131 -12.36 -13.72 3.19
N GLY A 132 -11.92 -13.17 2.04
CA GLY A 132 -12.80 -12.59 1.02
C GLY A 132 -13.39 -11.23 1.40
N PHE A 133 -12.85 -10.56 2.43
CA PHE A 133 -13.27 -9.22 2.84
C PHE A 133 -12.58 -8.12 2.02
N ILE A 134 -11.41 -8.44 1.46
CA ILE A 134 -10.66 -7.58 0.55
C ILE A 134 -10.38 -8.34 -0.74
N THR A 135 -10.57 -7.67 -1.87
CA THR A 135 -10.29 -8.19 -3.22
C THR A 135 -9.41 -7.22 -3.99
N GLY A 136 -8.97 -7.62 -5.19
CA GLY A 136 -8.48 -6.68 -6.18
C GLY A 136 -9.59 -5.80 -6.76
N PRO A 137 -9.25 -4.93 -7.73
CA PRO A 137 -10.21 -4.10 -8.45
C PRO A 137 -11.37 -4.93 -9.02
N ASP A 138 -12.59 -4.39 -8.96
CA ASP A 138 -13.80 -5.03 -9.50
C ASP A 138 -14.09 -6.46 -9.00
N GLY A 139 -13.58 -6.81 -7.81
CA GLY A 139 -13.73 -8.15 -7.24
C GLY A 139 -12.77 -9.19 -7.79
N ALA A 140 -11.78 -8.78 -8.59
CA ALA A 140 -10.72 -9.66 -9.08
C ALA A 140 -9.89 -10.27 -7.92
N PRO A 141 -9.17 -11.38 -8.16
CA PRO A 141 -8.20 -11.88 -7.20
C PRO A 141 -7.21 -10.78 -6.78
N PHE A 142 -6.90 -10.72 -5.48
CA PHE A 142 -5.91 -9.81 -4.95
C PHE A 142 -4.50 -10.19 -5.41
N GLY A 143 -3.67 -9.21 -5.75
CA GLY A 143 -2.28 -9.41 -6.14
C GLY A 143 -1.65 -8.18 -6.78
N SER A 144 -0.47 -8.38 -7.38
CA SER A 144 0.29 -7.34 -8.07
C SER A 144 -0.53 -6.69 -9.18
N THR A 145 -0.45 -5.36 -9.26
CA THR A 145 -1.02 -4.57 -10.36
C THR A 145 -0.04 -4.40 -11.53
N GLY A 146 1.22 -4.80 -11.37
CA GLY A 146 2.32 -4.47 -12.29
C GLY A 146 2.81 -3.02 -12.19
N ILE A 147 2.23 -2.22 -11.31
CA ILE A 147 2.69 -0.86 -11.02
C ILE A 147 3.78 -0.94 -9.96
N VAL A 148 4.90 -0.27 -10.22
CA VAL A 148 6.03 -0.18 -9.31
C VAL A 148 6.25 1.28 -8.93
N VAL A 149 6.50 1.53 -7.65
CA VAL A 149 6.91 2.83 -7.12
C VAL A 149 8.27 2.71 -6.45
N ASN A 150 9.11 3.74 -6.53
CA ASN A 150 10.37 3.82 -5.77
C ASN A 150 10.23 4.87 -4.67
N CYS A 151 10.16 4.38 -3.43
CA CYS A 151 9.70 5.14 -2.28
C CYS A 151 10.55 4.84 -1.03
N PRO A 152 11.75 5.41 -0.87
CA PRO A 152 12.59 5.06 0.26
C PRO A 152 12.00 5.47 1.62
N ILE A 153 12.15 4.58 2.61
CA ILE A 153 11.86 4.87 4.02
C ILE A 153 12.83 5.93 4.55
N VAL A 154 12.30 6.98 5.17
CA VAL A 154 13.06 8.11 5.72
C VAL A 154 13.10 8.09 7.25
N ILE A 155 11.97 7.77 7.90
CA ILE A 155 11.87 7.75 9.37
C ILE A 155 11.16 6.48 9.82
N ARG A 156 11.67 5.90 10.90
CA ARG A 156 11.04 4.84 11.68
C ARG A 156 10.64 5.42 13.03
N PHE A 157 9.37 5.34 13.39
CA PHE A 157 8.93 5.73 14.73
C PHE A 157 9.02 4.48 15.62
N LEU A 158 9.96 4.50 16.58
CA LEU A 158 10.20 3.41 17.52
C LEU A 158 9.08 3.29 18.56
#